data_AF-A0A208Y3S4-F1
#
_entry.id   AF-A0A208Y3S4-F1
#
_cell.length_a   1.000
_cell.length_b   1.000
_cell.length_c   1.000
_cell.angle_alpha   90.00
_cell.angle_beta   90.00
_cell.angle_gamma   90.00
#
_symmetry.space_group_name_H-M   'P 1'
#
loop_
_entity.id
_entity.type
_entity.pdbx_description
1 polymer ?
#
loop_
_entity_poly.entity_id
_entity_poly.type
_entity_poly.pdbx_seq_one_letter_code
_entity_poly.pdbx_strand_id
1 'polypeptide(L)'
;MAGCAQYPALPRAGHDARGTEEMSSDQMAQTDFNRTLTIAMRDNLSSLMSLMTKLYKRNPREWRKSGKPSLAAAAEAVRLSIDARTPPAGLEGLRDIEILAVSLDPAYTGDRVAAFIYGMADTIVTAHDGKTRFYAFDLLDGERVYNAARNVEAAAWLLGSRRDAQGAPLLLANEWTDTQVNLSFEREFGAIIGRLDLIANLLGENSRRLGINYAQNLFLFSFLPVR
;
A
#
# COMPACT_ATOMS: atom_id res chain seq x y z
N MET A 1 35.56 4.34 40.70
CA MET A 1 35.18 4.59 39.31
C MET A 1 35.34 3.28 38.54
N ALA A 2 34.25 2.62 38.16
CA ALA A 2 34.29 1.46 37.27
C ALA A 2 33.48 1.84 36.02
N GLY A 3 34.17 2.05 34.90
CA GLY A 3 33.56 2.40 33.63
C GLY A 3 32.95 1.17 32.98
N CYS A 4 31.70 1.26 32.54
CA CYS A 4 31.07 0.26 31.70
C CYS A 4 31.74 0.28 30.32
N ALA A 5 32.37 -0.83 29.94
CA ALA A 5 32.84 -1.05 28.58
C ALA A 5 31.62 -1.16 27.65
N GLN A 6 31.49 -0.23 26.71
CA GLN A 6 30.59 -0.37 25.57
C GLN A 6 31.15 -1.47 24.65
N TYR A 7 30.44 -2.59 24.53
CA TYR A 7 30.71 -3.54 23.46
C TYR A 7 30.23 -2.92 22.14
N PRO A 8 31.10 -2.69 21.14
CA PRO A 8 30.64 -2.38 19.81
C PRO A 8 29.87 -3.60 19.29
N ALA A 9 28.59 -3.41 18.96
CA ALA A 9 27.82 -4.44 18.30
C ALA A 9 28.49 -4.75 16.95
N LEU A 10 29.12 -5.94 16.85
CA LEU A 10 29.66 -6.42 15.59
C LEU A 10 28.51 -6.55 14.56
N PRO A 11 28.70 -6.14 13.30
CA PRO A 11 27.71 -6.37 12.27
C PRO A 11 27.48 -7.87 12.13
N ARG A 12 26.25 -8.34 12.36
CA ARG A 12 25.86 -9.72 12.04
C ARG A 12 25.89 -9.87 10.52
N ALA A 13 26.88 -10.60 10.00
CA ALA A 13 26.88 -11.08 8.63
C ALA A 13 25.64 -11.98 8.43
N GLY A 14 24.80 -11.65 7.43
CA GLY A 14 23.68 -12.50 7.00
C GLY A 14 22.28 -11.94 7.17
N HIS A 15 22.11 -10.71 7.69
CA HIS A 15 20.89 -9.95 7.46
C HIS A 15 21.17 -8.88 6.41
N ASP A 16 21.07 -9.22 5.14
CA ASP A 16 20.66 -8.22 4.16
C ASP A 16 19.33 -7.67 4.68
N ALA A 17 19.35 -6.43 5.16
CA ALA A 17 18.13 -5.72 5.50
C ALA A 17 17.27 -5.73 4.24
N ARG A 18 16.20 -6.54 4.24
CA ARG A 18 15.33 -6.75 3.08
C ARG A 18 14.98 -5.40 2.45
N GLY A 19 15.51 -5.13 1.25
CA GLY A 19 15.09 -4.00 0.42
C GLY A 19 15.62 -2.62 0.82
N THR A 20 16.86 -2.50 1.29
CA THR A 20 17.54 -1.20 1.30
C THR A 20 17.72 -0.71 -0.14
N GLU A 21 17.08 0.40 -0.49
CA GLU A 21 17.32 1.09 -1.77
C GLU A 21 18.76 1.60 -1.83
N GLU A 22 19.33 1.63 -3.03
CA GLU A 22 20.59 2.31 -3.30
C GLU A 22 20.50 3.79 -2.92
N MET A 23 21.60 4.36 -2.43
CA MET A 23 21.67 5.78 -2.11
C MET A 23 21.42 6.60 -3.38
N SER A 24 20.41 7.46 -3.34
CA SER A 24 20.04 8.33 -4.46
C SER A 24 20.05 9.79 -4.03
N SER A 25 20.45 10.67 -4.95
CA SER A 25 20.58 12.12 -4.69
C SER A 25 19.27 12.78 -4.25
N ASP A 26 18.11 12.25 -4.63
CA ASP A 26 16.79 12.75 -4.22
C ASP A 26 16.49 12.50 -2.73
N GLN A 27 17.17 11.55 -2.08
CA GLN A 27 17.04 11.29 -0.65
C GLN A 27 17.50 12.47 0.20
N MET A 28 18.42 13.32 -0.31
CA MET A 28 18.89 14.52 0.41
C MET A 28 17.80 15.57 0.60
N ALA A 29 16.73 15.53 -0.20
CA ALA A 29 15.56 16.41 -0.09
C ALA A 29 14.42 15.79 0.75
N GLN A 30 14.60 14.57 1.26
CA GLN A 30 13.64 13.88 2.12
C GLN A 30 14.04 14.01 3.58
N THR A 31 13.06 14.31 4.44
CA THR A 31 13.24 14.14 5.88
C THR A 31 13.13 12.65 6.24
N ASP A 32 13.62 12.23 7.41
CA ASP A 32 13.45 10.85 7.91
C ASP A 32 11.98 10.41 7.92
N PHE A 33 11.07 11.36 8.19
CA PHE A 33 9.63 11.14 8.13
C PHE A 33 9.16 10.84 6.70
N ASN A 34 9.54 11.67 5.73
CA ASN A 34 9.16 11.47 4.33
C ASN A 34 9.77 10.21 3.73
N ARG A 35 10.96 9.83 4.21
CA ARG A 35 11.58 8.56 3.86
C ARG A 35 10.73 7.38 4.35
N THR A 36 10.21 7.47 5.57
CA THR A 36 9.30 6.46 6.15
C THR A 36 8.01 6.33 5.32
N LEU A 37 7.41 7.45 4.93
CA LEU A 37 6.23 7.47 4.04
C LEU A 37 6.53 6.79 2.69
N THR A 38 7.68 7.11 2.10
CA THR A 38 8.10 6.57 0.79
C THR A 38 8.33 5.06 0.87
N ILE A 39 8.99 4.58 1.93
CA ILE A 39 9.21 3.16 2.16
C ILE A 39 7.87 2.42 2.38
N ALA A 40 6.97 2.98 3.20
CA ALA A 40 5.67 2.37 3.45
C ALA A 40 4.84 2.24 2.17
N MET A 41 4.81 3.28 1.32
CA MET A 41 4.14 3.25 0.03
C MET A 41 4.74 2.18 -0.90
N ARG A 42 6.07 2.16 -1.05
CA ARG A 42 6.78 1.15 -1.85
C ARG A 42 6.45 -0.27 -1.38
N ASP A 43 6.50 -0.50 -0.08
CA ASP A 43 6.25 -1.82 0.51
C ASP A 43 4.76 -2.23 0.38
N ASN A 44 3.82 -1.28 0.40
CA ASN A 44 2.42 -1.52 0.10
C ASN A 44 2.21 -1.96 -1.35
N LEU A 45 2.80 -1.24 -2.31
CA LEU A 45 2.73 -1.64 -3.73
C LEU A 45 3.40 -3.00 -3.97
N SER A 46 4.51 -3.28 -3.29
CA SER A 46 5.17 -4.60 -3.35
C SER A 46 4.28 -5.73 -2.81
N SER A 47 3.59 -5.51 -1.68
CA SER A 47 2.59 -6.44 -1.16
C SER A 47 1.44 -6.68 -2.14
N LEU A 48 0.98 -5.64 -2.85
CA LEU A 48 0.00 -5.81 -3.93
C LEU A 48 0.54 -6.66 -5.09
N MET A 49 1.80 -6.51 -5.48
CA MET A 49 2.41 -7.35 -6.53
C MET A 49 2.55 -8.82 -6.11
N SER A 50 2.88 -9.06 -4.85
CA SER A 50 2.86 -10.40 -4.25
C SER A 50 1.45 -11.00 -4.28
N LEU A 51 0.45 -10.22 -3.86
CA LEU A 51 -0.96 -10.62 -3.87
C LEU A 51 -1.46 -10.93 -5.28
N MET A 52 -1.15 -10.09 -6.26
CA MET A 52 -1.48 -10.30 -7.67
C MET A 52 -0.92 -11.62 -8.19
N THR A 53 0.36 -11.90 -7.92
CA THR A 53 1.01 -13.14 -8.34
C THR A 53 0.33 -14.36 -7.73
N LYS A 54 -0.04 -14.30 -6.45
CA LYS A 54 -0.78 -15.37 -5.76
C LYS A 54 -2.17 -15.57 -6.39
N LEU A 55 -2.89 -14.48 -6.64
CA LEU A 55 -4.22 -14.52 -7.25
C LEU A 55 -4.18 -15.10 -8.67
N TYR A 56 -3.23 -14.70 -9.51
CA TYR A 56 -3.10 -15.27 -10.86
C TYR A 56 -2.71 -16.75 -10.86
N LYS A 57 -1.84 -17.18 -9.95
CA LYS A 57 -1.50 -18.61 -9.80
C LYS A 57 -2.75 -19.42 -9.44
N ARG A 58 -3.61 -18.89 -8.60
CA ARG A 58 -4.84 -19.56 -8.14
C ARG A 58 -6.01 -19.42 -9.11
N ASN A 59 -6.00 -18.37 -9.93
CA ASN A 59 -7.04 -18.05 -10.92
C ASN A 59 -6.41 -17.89 -12.31
N PRO A 60 -5.85 -18.96 -12.89
CA PRO A 60 -5.07 -18.82 -14.12
C PRO A 60 -5.94 -18.47 -15.34
N ARG A 61 -7.27 -18.54 -15.23
CA ARG A 61 -8.19 -18.03 -16.25
C ARG A 61 -8.10 -16.51 -16.42
N GLU A 62 -7.78 -15.78 -15.35
CA GLU A 62 -7.83 -14.32 -15.33
C GLU A 62 -6.69 -13.72 -16.13
N TRP A 63 -5.43 -14.08 -15.82
CA TRP A 63 -4.29 -13.56 -16.59
C TRP A 63 -4.34 -13.94 -18.07
N ARG A 64 -5.01 -15.04 -18.43
CA ARG A 64 -5.19 -15.44 -19.84
C ARG A 64 -6.10 -14.49 -20.61
N LYS A 65 -7.03 -13.79 -19.94
CA LYS A 65 -7.88 -12.76 -20.57
C LYS A 65 -7.07 -11.58 -21.10
N SER A 66 -5.88 -11.33 -20.53
CA SER A 66 -5.00 -10.25 -20.99
C SER A 66 -4.35 -10.49 -22.36
N GLY A 67 -4.42 -11.72 -22.89
CA GLY A 67 -3.74 -12.10 -24.14
C GLY A 67 -2.20 -12.13 -24.05
N LYS A 68 -1.63 -12.01 -22.85
CA LYS A 68 -0.17 -12.03 -22.64
C LYS A 68 0.37 -13.48 -22.69
N PRO A 69 1.63 -13.68 -23.11
CA PRO A 69 2.20 -15.01 -23.32
C PRO A 69 2.47 -15.79 -22.03
N SER A 70 2.51 -15.12 -20.88
CA SER A 70 2.78 -15.75 -19.59
C SER A 70 2.17 -14.96 -18.43
N LEU A 71 2.05 -15.62 -17.27
CA LEU A 71 1.66 -14.96 -16.02
C LEU A 71 2.58 -13.78 -15.70
N ALA A 72 3.89 -13.94 -15.87
CA ALA A 72 4.85 -12.87 -15.62
C ALA A 72 4.62 -11.66 -16.53
N ALA A 73 4.33 -11.90 -17.82
CA ALA A 73 4.01 -10.82 -18.77
C ALA A 73 2.68 -10.13 -18.46
N ALA A 74 1.67 -10.86 -17.96
CA ALA A 74 0.41 -10.29 -17.49
C ALA A 74 0.60 -9.45 -16.22
N ALA A 75 1.34 -9.97 -15.23
CA ALA A 75 1.68 -9.26 -14.01
C ALA A 75 2.45 -7.96 -14.31
N GLU A 76 3.43 -8.01 -15.20
CA GLU A 76 4.19 -6.83 -15.60
C GLU A 76 3.32 -5.78 -16.30
N ALA A 77 2.37 -6.22 -17.15
CA ALA A 77 1.43 -5.29 -17.79
C ALA A 77 0.56 -4.56 -16.76
N VAL A 78 0.10 -5.25 -15.71
CA VAL A 78 -0.65 -4.60 -14.62
C VAL A 78 0.25 -3.64 -13.84
N ARG A 79 1.50 -4.03 -13.54
CA ARG A 79 2.47 -3.14 -12.87
C ARG A 79 2.67 -1.84 -13.65
N LEU A 80 2.89 -1.93 -14.96
CA LEU A 80 3.03 -0.77 -15.84
C LEU A 80 1.75 0.08 -15.89
N SER A 81 0.57 -0.54 -15.84
CA SER A 81 -0.70 0.19 -15.80
C SER A 81 -0.87 1.00 -14.51
N ILE A 82 -0.44 0.46 -13.37
CA ILE A 82 -0.43 1.14 -12.07
C ILE A 82 0.54 2.33 -12.10
N ASP A 83 1.77 2.10 -12.58
CA ASP A 83 2.78 3.16 -12.70
C ASP A 83 2.29 4.31 -13.59
N ALA A 84 1.61 3.97 -14.70
CA ALA A 84 1.02 4.94 -15.63
C ALA A 84 -0.34 5.51 -15.17
N ARG A 85 -0.87 5.03 -14.04
CA ARG A 85 -2.25 5.32 -13.56
C ARG A 85 -3.30 5.19 -14.66
N THR A 86 -3.19 4.13 -15.45
CA THR A 86 -4.11 3.81 -16.53
C THR A 86 -4.96 2.61 -16.12
N PRO A 87 -6.29 2.76 -15.93
CA PRO A 87 -7.14 1.66 -15.52
C PRO A 87 -7.20 0.56 -16.59
N PRO A 88 -7.54 -0.68 -16.23
CA PRO A 88 -7.81 -1.74 -17.19
C PRO A 88 -8.92 -1.34 -18.18
N ALA A 89 -8.83 -1.88 -19.39
CA ALA A 89 -9.78 -1.58 -20.46
C ALA A 89 -11.24 -1.83 -20.03
N GLY A 90 -12.14 -0.91 -20.36
CA GLY A 90 -13.55 -0.95 -20.00
C GLY A 90 -13.86 -0.40 -18.61
N LEU A 91 -12.85 0.05 -17.86
CA LEU A 91 -13.00 0.72 -16.56
C LEU A 91 -12.57 2.19 -16.62
N GLU A 92 -12.44 2.75 -17.82
CA GLU A 92 -12.09 4.16 -18.01
C GLU A 92 -13.16 5.05 -17.38
N GLY A 93 -12.74 5.92 -16.46
CA GLY A 93 -13.63 6.85 -15.74
C GLY A 93 -14.07 6.39 -14.35
N LEU A 94 -13.87 5.11 -14.01
CA LEU A 94 -13.99 4.63 -12.63
C LEU A 94 -12.69 4.89 -11.87
N ARG A 95 -12.76 5.10 -10.55
CA ARG A 95 -11.59 5.24 -9.68
C ARG A 95 -11.76 4.54 -8.34
N ASP A 96 -10.65 4.34 -7.64
CA ASP A 96 -10.61 3.90 -6.25
C ASP A 96 -11.56 2.69 -5.98
N ILE A 97 -12.55 2.89 -5.11
CA ILE A 97 -13.50 1.86 -4.67
C ILE A 97 -14.50 1.43 -5.75
N GLU A 98 -14.73 2.26 -6.78
CA GLU A 98 -15.62 1.91 -7.89
C GLU A 98 -15.03 0.77 -8.72
N ILE A 99 -13.72 0.85 -8.99
CA ILE A 99 -12.98 -0.22 -9.67
C ILE A 99 -13.01 -1.50 -8.81
N LEU A 100 -12.83 -1.37 -7.49
CA LEU A 100 -12.89 -2.51 -6.58
C LEU A 100 -14.25 -3.20 -6.62
N ALA A 101 -15.34 -2.42 -6.55
CA ALA A 101 -16.69 -2.95 -6.63
C ALA A 101 -16.94 -3.68 -7.95
N VAL A 102 -16.55 -3.08 -9.09
CA VAL A 102 -16.74 -3.67 -10.42
C VAL A 102 -15.89 -4.93 -10.61
N SER A 103 -14.65 -4.96 -10.09
CA SER A 103 -13.76 -6.13 -10.23
C SER A 103 -14.36 -7.43 -9.67
N LEU A 104 -15.26 -7.30 -8.69
CA LEU A 104 -15.97 -8.39 -8.02
C LEU A 104 -17.49 -8.36 -8.28
N ASP A 105 -17.91 -7.72 -9.38
CA ASP A 105 -19.27 -7.81 -9.90
C ASP A 105 -19.39 -9.07 -10.79
N PRO A 106 -20.36 -9.97 -10.59
CA PRO A 106 -20.56 -11.14 -11.45
C PRO A 106 -20.68 -10.82 -12.95
N ALA A 107 -21.19 -9.65 -13.34
CA ALA A 107 -21.32 -9.20 -14.71
C ALA A 107 -19.99 -8.74 -15.34
N TYR A 108 -18.95 -8.46 -14.54
CA TYR A 108 -17.66 -8.03 -15.06
C TYR A 108 -16.90 -9.18 -15.74
N THR A 109 -16.59 -9.02 -17.02
CA THR A 109 -15.99 -10.07 -17.85
C THR A 109 -14.48 -9.94 -18.03
N GLY A 110 -13.92 -8.77 -17.71
CA GLY A 110 -12.49 -8.49 -17.81
C GLY A 110 -11.62 -9.30 -16.86
N ASP A 111 -10.32 -9.01 -16.86
CA ASP A 111 -9.39 -9.59 -15.89
C ASP A 111 -9.70 -9.04 -14.49
N ARG A 112 -10.30 -9.89 -13.65
CA ARG A 112 -10.71 -9.56 -12.28
C ARG A 112 -9.52 -9.29 -11.38
N VAL A 113 -8.42 -10.02 -11.57
CA VAL A 113 -7.22 -9.85 -10.77
C VAL A 113 -6.55 -8.52 -11.12
N ALA A 114 -6.43 -8.20 -12.41
CA ALA A 114 -5.90 -6.92 -12.84
C ALA A 114 -6.74 -5.75 -12.28
N ALA A 115 -8.07 -5.80 -12.43
CA ALA A 115 -8.96 -4.77 -11.93
C ALA A 115 -8.91 -4.62 -10.40
N PHE A 116 -8.95 -5.74 -9.66
CA PHE A 116 -8.92 -5.73 -8.20
C PHE A 116 -7.61 -5.16 -7.65
N ILE A 117 -6.47 -5.57 -8.21
CA ILE A 117 -5.14 -5.08 -7.81
C ILE A 117 -4.96 -3.62 -8.20
N TYR A 118 -5.38 -3.23 -9.40
CA TYR A 118 -5.34 -1.85 -9.84
C TYR A 118 -6.19 -0.95 -8.93
N GLY A 119 -7.44 -1.33 -8.62
CA GLY A 119 -8.33 -0.55 -7.75
C GLY A 119 -7.75 -0.33 -6.35
N MET A 120 -7.06 -1.32 -5.78
CA MET A 120 -6.38 -1.15 -4.49
C MET A 120 -5.16 -0.22 -4.61
N ALA A 121 -4.36 -0.38 -5.66
CA ALA A 121 -3.21 0.48 -5.89
C ALA A 121 -3.64 1.94 -6.12
N ASP A 122 -4.65 2.16 -6.95
CA ASP A 122 -5.25 3.48 -7.20
C ASP A 122 -5.78 4.09 -5.91
N THR A 123 -6.54 3.34 -5.11
CA THR A 123 -7.03 3.79 -3.78
C THR A 123 -5.89 4.25 -2.88
N ILE A 124 -4.81 3.46 -2.78
CA ILE A 124 -3.66 3.77 -1.92
C ILE A 124 -2.93 5.00 -2.45
N VAL A 125 -2.66 5.07 -3.75
CA VAL A 125 -1.94 6.19 -4.38
C VAL A 125 -2.77 7.48 -4.33
N THR A 126 -4.07 7.41 -4.57
CA THR A 126 -5.01 8.54 -4.45
C THR A 126 -5.08 9.05 -3.02
N ALA A 127 -5.07 8.19 -2.00
CA ALA A 127 -5.01 8.61 -0.60
C ALA A 127 -3.70 9.36 -0.25
N HIS A 128 -2.67 9.23 -1.09
CA HIS A 128 -1.39 9.91 -0.98
C HIS A 128 -1.20 11.00 -2.07
N ASP A 129 -2.29 11.62 -2.50
CA ASP A 129 -2.31 12.71 -3.50
C ASP A 129 -1.68 12.36 -4.86
N GLY A 130 -1.75 11.09 -5.25
CA GLY A 130 -1.18 10.61 -6.50
C GLY A 130 0.33 10.44 -6.46
N LYS A 131 0.97 10.56 -5.27
CA LYS A 131 2.42 10.47 -5.11
C LYS A 131 2.83 9.11 -4.59
N THR A 132 3.98 8.63 -5.09
CA THR A 132 4.65 7.41 -4.61
C THR A 132 5.98 7.69 -3.91
N ARG A 133 6.45 8.94 -3.97
CA ARG A 133 7.61 9.49 -3.26
C ARG A 133 7.21 10.79 -2.58
N PHE A 134 7.72 11.01 -1.38
CA PHE A 134 7.34 12.15 -0.55
C PHE A 134 8.55 13.01 -0.20
N TYR A 135 8.35 14.32 -0.14
CA TYR A 135 9.35 15.35 0.08
C TYR A 135 8.89 16.36 1.15
N ALA A 136 9.82 17.21 1.64
CA ALA A 136 9.62 18.07 2.82
C ALA A 136 8.33 18.90 2.84
N PHE A 137 7.82 19.29 1.67
CA PHE A 137 6.65 20.16 1.53
C PHE A 137 5.36 19.42 1.19
N ASP A 138 5.37 18.09 1.19
CA ASP A 138 4.18 17.30 0.94
C ASP A 138 3.30 17.24 2.20
N LEU A 139 2.11 17.84 2.12
CA LEU A 139 1.08 17.69 3.15
C LEU A 139 0.18 16.52 2.78
N LEU A 140 0.31 15.42 3.51
CA LEU A 140 -0.62 14.30 3.42
C LEU A 140 -1.69 14.38 4.49
N ASP A 141 -2.89 13.99 4.12
CA ASP A 141 -4.03 13.90 5.03
C ASP A 141 -4.10 12.49 5.64
N GLY A 142 -3.90 12.40 6.96
CA GLY A 142 -3.97 11.15 7.70
C GLY A 142 -5.34 10.48 7.64
N GLU A 143 -6.44 11.23 7.51
CA GLU A 143 -7.79 10.69 7.38
C GLU A 143 -7.96 9.94 6.05
N ARG A 144 -7.42 10.49 4.96
CA ARG A 144 -7.45 9.82 3.64
C ARG A 144 -6.66 8.52 3.65
N VAL A 145 -5.50 8.49 4.31
CA VAL A 145 -4.70 7.27 4.46
C VAL A 145 -5.41 6.24 5.34
N TYR A 146 -6.08 6.67 6.41
CA TYR A 146 -6.92 5.80 7.24
C TYR A 146 -8.08 5.19 6.44
N ASN A 147 -8.77 6.01 5.64
CA ASN A 147 -9.86 5.55 4.77
C ASN A 147 -9.36 4.55 3.73
N ALA A 148 -8.14 4.71 3.20
CA ALA A 148 -7.52 3.70 2.35
C ALA A 148 -7.32 2.36 3.08
N ALA A 149 -6.92 2.37 4.36
CA ALA A 149 -6.80 1.16 5.16
C ALA A 149 -8.16 0.43 5.28
N ARG A 150 -9.23 1.19 5.55
CA ARG A 150 -10.60 0.65 5.61
C ARG A 150 -11.08 0.11 4.25
N ASN A 151 -10.72 0.78 3.16
CA ASN A 151 -11.05 0.31 1.81
C ASN A 151 -10.32 -1.00 1.46
N VAL A 152 -9.06 -1.16 1.88
CA VAL A 152 -8.31 -2.43 1.71
C VAL A 152 -8.93 -3.54 2.56
N GLU A 153 -9.38 -3.25 3.78
CA GLU A 153 -10.13 -4.18 4.63
C GLU A 153 -11.45 -4.60 3.95
N ALA A 154 -12.22 -3.64 3.43
CA ALA A 154 -13.43 -3.91 2.67
C ALA A 154 -13.16 -4.75 1.40
N ALA A 155 -12.06 -4.49 0.70
CA ALA A 155 -11.64 -5.27 -0.47
C ALA A 155 -11.32 -6.74 -0.10
N ALA A 156 -10.64 -6.96 1.02
CA ALA A 156 -10.36 -8.30 1.54
C ALA A 156 -11.67 -9.05 1.86
N TRP A 157 -12.61 -8.37 2.52
CA TRP A 157 -13.94 -8.93 2.81
C TRP A 157 -14.73 -9.24 1.53
N LEU A 158 -14.75 -8.33 0.55
CA LEU A 158 -15.42 -8.54 -0.75
C LEU A 158 -14.85 -9.74 -1.48
N LEU A 159 -13.52 -9.88 -1.52
CA LEU A 159 -12.83 -11.01 -2.15
C LEU A 159 -13.27 -12.35 -1.53
N GLY A 160 -13.43 -12.40 -0.20
CA GLY A 160 -13.86 -13.58 0.52
C GLY A 160 -15.37 -13.87 0.46
N SER A 161 -16.21 -12.85 0.20
CA SER A 161 -17.67 -12.95 0.32
C SER A 161 -18.42 -13.00 -1.02
N ARG A 162 -17.89 -12.40 -2.08
CA ARG A 162 -18.58 -12.34 -3.38
C ARG A 162 -18.63 -13.71 -4.07
N ARG A 163 -19.78 -14.02 -4.68
CA ARG A 163 -20.06 -15.28 -5.37
C ARG A 163 -20.70 -15.02 -6.73
N ASP A 164 -20.54 -15.96 -7.65
CA ASP A 164 -21.30 -16.00 -8.91
C ASP A 164 -22.72 -16.54 -8.70
N ALA A 165 -23.48 -16.63 -9.80
CA ALA A 165 -24.86 -17.14 -9.81
C ALA A 165 -24.96 -18.62 -9.38
N GLN A 166 -23.86 -19.36 -9.41
CA GLN A 166 -23.76 -20.76 -9.02
C GLN A 166 -23.29 -20.91 -7.56
N GLY A 167 -23.05 -19.80 -6.85
CA GLY A 167 -22.59 -19.79 -5.48
C GLY A 167 -21.08 -20.03 -5.32
N ALA A 168 -20.30 -20.04 -6.39
CA ALA A 168 -18.86 -20.19 -6.36
C ALA A 168 -18.15 -18.83 -6.20
N PRO A 169 -17.00 -18.75 -5.52
CA PRO A 169 -16.23 -17.50 -5.40
C PRO A 169 -15.78 -16.98 -6.76
N LEU A 170 -15.87 -15.65 -6.96
CA LEU A 170 -15.45 -14.99 -8.20
C LEU A 170 -13.93 -15.06 -8.41
N LEU A 171 -13.17 -15.03 -7.31
CA LEU A 171 -11.72 -15.24 -7.28
C LEU A 171 -11.38 -16.19 -6.13
N LEU A 172 -10.58 -17.21 -6.43
CA LEU A 172 -10.03 -18.13 -5.44
C LEU A 172 -8.85 -17.48 -4.72
N ALA A 173 -8.91 -17.34 -3.40
CA ALA A 173 -7.89 -16.69 -2.58
C ALA A 173 -7.47 -17.58 -1.40
N ASN A 174 -7.89 -17.24 -0.17
CA ASN A 174 -7.66 -18.06 1.02
C ASN A 174 -8.35 -19.42 0.88
N GLU A 175 -7.76 -20.44 1.49
CA GLU A 175 -8.34 -21.78 1.55
C GLU A 175 -8.36 -22.24 3.00
N TRP A 176 -9.52 -22.75 3.40
CA TRP A 176 -9.75 -23.33 4.71
C TRP A 176 -10.44 -24.67 4.47
N THR A 177 -9.67 -25.74 4.58
CA THR A 177 -10.16 -27.13 4.53
C THR A 177 -9.75 -27.84 5.82
N ASP A 178 -10.36 -28.98 6.09
CA ASP A 178 -10.03 -29.81 7.26
C ASP A 178 -8.56 -30.26 7.29
N THR A 179 -7.87 -30.20 6.15
CA THR A 179 -6.48 -30.66 5.98
C THR A 179 -5.49 -29.53 5.71
N GLN A 180 -5.93 -28.34 5.28
CA GLN A 180 -5.04 -27.24 4.92
C GLN A 180 -5.64 -25.85 5.17
N VAL A 181 -4.84 -25.00 5.81
CA VAL A 181 -5.15 -23.58 6.05
C VAL A 181 -4.14 -22.71 5.32
N ASN A 182 -4.57 -21.99 4.30
CA ASN A 182 -3.73 -21.05 3.56
C ASN A 182 -4.19 -19.61 3.79
N LEU A 183 -3.51 -18.93 4.72
CA LEU A 183 -3.71 -17.50 5.06
C LEU A 183 -2.66 -16.59 4.39
N SER A 184 -2.06 -17.03 3.28
CA SER A 184 -1.01 -16.26 2.63
C SER A 184 -1.51 -15.01 1.91
N PHE A 185 -2.79 -14.91 1.59
CA PHE A 185 -3.43 -13.71 1.05
C PHE A 185 -3.77 -12.76 2.18
N GLU A 186 -4.37 -13.27 3.26
CA GLU A 186 -4.69 -12.51 4.47
C GLU A 186 -3.47 -11.78 5.04
N ARG A 187 -2.30 -12.43 5.02
CA ARG A 187 -1.05 -11.81 5.46
C ARG A 187 -0.65 -10.58 4.64
N GLU A 188 -0.90 -10.57 3.33
CA GLU A 188 -0.60 -9.39 2.50
C GLU A 188 -1.58 -8.26 2.80
N PHE A 189 -2.88 -8.57 2.95
CA PHE A 189 -3.88 -7.58 3.34
C PHE A 189 -3.56 -6.97 4.71
N GLY A 190 -3.31 -7.80 5.73
CA GLY A 190 -2.95 -7.33 7.07
C GLY A 190 -1.67 -6.49 7.08
N ALA A 191 -0.67 -6.83 6.26
CA ALA A 191 0.54 -6.03 6.12
C ALA A 191 0.25 -4.64 5.52
N ILE A 192 -0.59 -4.57 4.48
CA ILE A 192 -0.98 -3.29 3.86
C ILE A 192 -1.80 -2.45 4.84
N ILE A 193 -2.84 -3.03 5.44
CA ILE A 193 -3.72 -2.35 6.41
C ILE A 193 -2.89 -1.80 7.58
N GLY A 194 -2.04 -2.63 8.18
CA GLY A 194 -1.20 -2.22 9.30
C GLY A 194 -0.22 -1.09 8.96
N ARG A 195 0.36 -1.09 7.76
CA ARG A 195 1.22 0.03 7.30
C ARG A 195 0.41 1.30 7.08
N LEU A 196 -0.76 1.22 6.46
CA LEU A 196 -1.64 2.37 6.25
C LEU A 196 -2.11 2.97 7.59
N ASP A 197 -2.56 2.15 8.53
CA ASP A 197 -2.97 2.59 9.87
C ASP A 197 -1.81 3.26 10.63
N LEU A 198 -0.60 2.69 10.55
CA LEU A 198 0.57 3.30 11.16
C LEU A 198 0.86 4.67 10.55
N ILE A 199 0.85 4.79 9.21
CA ILE A 199 1.10 6.07 8.54
C ILE A 199 0.01 7.09 8.88
N ALA A 200 -1.26 6.71 8.87
CA ALA A 200 -2.36 7.59 9.25
C ALA A 200 -2.18 8.18 10.66
N ASN A 201 -1.82 7.33 11.63
CA ASN A 201 -1.53 7.75 13.00
C ASN A 201 -0.33 8.72 13.07
N LEU A 202 0.76 8.40 12.36
CA LEU A 202 1.95 9.23 12.34
C LEU A 202 1.70 10.60 11.68
N LEU A 203 0.88 10.65 10.62
CA LEU A 203 0.45 11.90 9.99
C LEU A 203 -0.40 12.76 10.92
N GLY A 204 -1.31 12.14 11.66
CA GLY A 204 -2.11 12.81 12.69
C GLY A 204 -1.24 13.43 13.79
N GLU A 205 -0.25 12.67 14.29
CA GLU A 205 0.69 13.16 15.32
C GLU A 205 1.60 14.27 14.78
N ASN A 206 2.13 14.12 13.55
CA ASN A 206 2.96 15.15 12.93
C ASN A 206 2.20 16.47 12.76
N SER A 207 0.94 16.40 12.32
CA SER A 207 0.07 17.57 12.17
C SER A 207 -0.20 18.26 13.51
N ARG A 208 -0.47 17.48 14.56
CA ARG A 208 -0.63 18.00 15.93
C ARG A 208 0.63 18.70 16.44
N ARG A 209 1.80 18.08 16.26
CA ARG A 209 3.09 18.64 16.68
C ARG A 209 3.44 19.94 15.95
N LEU A 210 3.20 20.01 14.65
CA LEU A 210 3.41 21.26 13.88
C LEU A 210 2.51 22.38 14.39
N GLY A 211 1.24 22.08 14.71
CA GLY A 211 0.31 23.02 15.32
C GLY A 211 0.78 23.51 16.71
N ILE A 212 1.25 22.59 17.58
CA ILE A 212 1.79 22.94 18.90
C ILE A 212 3.05 23.80 18.79
N ASN A 213 4.01 23.41 17.94
CA ASN A 213 5.25 24.17 17.74
C ASN A 213 4.96 25.58 17.20
N TYR A 214 4.00 25.71 16.28
CA TYR A 214 3.56 27.01 15.78
C TYR A 214 2.95 27.88 16.90
N ALA A 215 2.05 27.32 17.71
CA ALA A 215 1.47 28.02 18.85
C ALA A 215 2.55 28.45 19.87
N GLN A 216 3.47 27.56 20.24
CA GLN A 216 4.58 27.86 21.15
C GLN A 216 5.50 28.97 20.60
N ASN A 217 5.84 28.93 19.31
CA ASN A 217 6.64 29.98 18.67
C ASN A 217 5.91 31.33 18.68
N LEU A 218 4.58 31.37 18.47
CA LEU A 218 3.79 32.59 18.63
C LEU A 218 3.79 33.14 20.06
N PHE A 219 3.74 32.27 21.08
CA PHE A 219 3.85 32.70 22.48
C PHE A 219 5.26 33.23 22.82
N LEU A 220 6.31 32.72 22.18
CA LEU A 220 7.69 33.21 22.34
C LEU A 220 7.92 34.57 21.66
N PHE A 221 7.19 34.91 20.61
CA PHE A 221 7.21 36.26 20.00
C PHE A 221 6.42 37.30 20.79
N SER A 222 5.68 36.90 21.84
CA SER A 222 4.95 37.82 22.71
C SER A 222 5.80 38.36 23.87
N PHE A 223 7.06 37.95 24.00
CA PHE A 223 8.02 38.57 24.93
C PHE A 223 8.88 39.60 24.18
N LEU A 224 8.60 40.88 24.42
CA LEU A 224 9.52 41.96 24.09
C LEU A 224 10.71 41.95 25.08
N PRO A 225 11.96 42.14 24.63
CA PRO A 225 13.10 42.21 25.51
C PRO A 225 12.96 43.39 26.48
N VAL A 226 13.10 43.13 27.78
CA VAL A 226 13.22 44.19 28.80
C VAL A 226 14.68 44.26 29.20
N ARG A 227 15.39 45.20 28.55
CA ARG A 227 16.78 45.68 28.81
C ARG A 227 17.80 44.64 29.28
#